data_AF-A0A3B9V369-F1
#
_entry.id   AF-A0A3B9V369-F1
#
_cell.length_a   1.000
_cell.length_b   1.000
_cell.length_c   1.000
_cell.angle_alpha   90.00
_cell.angle_beta   90.00
_cell.angle_gamma   90.00
#
_symmetry.space_group_name_H-M   'P 1'
#
loop_
_entity.id
_entity.type
_entity.pdbx_description
1 polymer ?
#
loop_
_entity_poly.entity_id
_entity_poly.type
_entity_poly.pdbx_seq_one_letter_code
_entity_poly.pdbx_strand_id
1 'polypeptide(L)'
;MSALYTGGMVFDGMNKPIEGHAVLVQGQRIDKVAPVGEFDGFSGRRVETTGGTLMPGLFDCHVHLCYDAAADPFTAMSKVDDAHIVIRALRHAQAALRGGVTTTRDCGGKDYLEFAVRDACNGGEFLGPTIRAAGRMICMTGGHGNRMGRVADGTDDVVKAVREQIHAGCDFVKIMATGGVMTPGVNPEDAHYTAEEMAAGIGEAGRFHRHTASHA
;
A
#
# COMPACT_ATOMS: atom_id res chain seq x y z
N MET A 1 -15.18 -9.88 19.44
CA MET A 1 -16.54 -9.32 19.62
C MET A 1 -17.32 -9.52 18.32
N SER A 2 -18.65 -9.64 18.41
CA SER A 2 -19.55 -9.74 17.26
C SER A 2 -20.31 -8.44 17.04
N ALA A 3 -20.51 -8.06 15.78
CA ALA A 3 -21.31 -6.89 15.40
C ALA A 3 -22.17 -7.20 14.17
N LEU A 4 -23.42 -6.76 14.19
CA LEU A 4 -24.35 -6.89 13.05
C LEU A 4 -24.61 -5.50 12.47
N TYR A 5 -24.33 -5.34 11.18
CA TYR A 5 -24.56 -4.10 10.44
C TYR A 5 -25.88 -4.21 9.67
N THR A 6 -26.78 -3.24 9.84
CA THR A 6 -28.16 -3.28 9.30
C THR A 6 -28.62 -1.94 8.74
N GLY A 7 -29.63 -1.96 7.86
CA GLY A 7 -30.41 -0.79 7.43
C GLY A 7 -29.92 -0.10 6.15
N GLY A 8 -28.60 -0.10 5.90
CA GLY A 8 -28.04 0.35 4.62
C GLY A 8 -28.10 -0.71 3.50
N MET A 9 -27.73 -0.29 2.29
CA MET A 9 -27.47 -1.24 1.19
C MET A 9 -26.15 -1.99 1.44
N VAL A 10 -26.03 -3.21 0.92
CA VAL A 10 -24.79 -3.99 0.96
C VAL A 10 -24.24 -4.14 -0.46
N PHE A 11 -23.02 -3.69 -0.68
CA PHE A 11 -22.27 -3.90 -1.92
C PHE A 11 -21.16 -4.92 -1.65
N ASP A 12 -21.01 -5.93 -2.52
CA ASP A 12 -20.00 -6.99 -2.38
C ASP A 12 -18.70 -6.70 -3.17
N GLY A 13 -18.65 -5.59 -3.89
CA GLY A 13 -17.52 -5.23 -4.76
C GLY A 13 -17.69 -5.64 -6.22
N MET A 14 -18.69 -6.46 -6.55
CA MET A 14 -18.84 -7.08 -7.87
C MET A 14 -20.22 -6.85 -8.49
N ASN A 15 -21.28 -7.00 -7.69
CA ASN A 15 -22.67 -6.96 -8.12
C ASN A 15 -23.33 -5.63 -7.72
N LYS A 16 -24.56 -5.39 -8.21
CA LYS A 16 -25.33 -4.23 -7.76
C LYS A 16 -25.56 -4.30 -6.24
N PRO A 17 -25.51 -3.16 -5.52
CA PRO A 17 -25.85 -3.13 -4.11
C PRO A 17 -27.25 -3.70 -3.85
N ILE A 18 -27.39 -4.47 -2.77
CA ILE A 18 -28.63 -5.13 -2.37
C ILE A 18 -29.22 -4.48 -1.11
N GLU A 19 -30.54 -4.34 -1.08
CA GLU A 19 -31.30 -3.85 0.07
C GLU A 19 -31.76 -5.02 0.97
N GLY A 20 -32.21 -4.69 2.19
CA GLY A 20 -32.83 -5.66 3.11
C GLY A 20 -31.90 -6.74 3.66
N HIS A 21 -30.59 -6.62 3.43
CA HIS A 21 -29.56 -7.53 3.93
C HIS A 21 -28.79 -6.93 5.11
N ALA A 22 -28.21 -7.80 5.92
CA ALA A 22 -27.36 -7.47 7.03
C ALA A 22 -26.02 -8.20 6.93
N VAL A 23 -24.98 -7.62 7.53
CA VAL A 23 -23.64 -8.20 7.58
C VAL A 23 -23.27 -8.50 9.02
N LEU A 24 -23.10 -9.78 9.35
CA LEU A 24 -22.61 -10.23 10.65
C LEU A 24 -21.10 -10.36 10.60
N VAL A 25 -20.41 -9.64 11.47
CA VAL A 25 -18.97 -9.71 11.67
C VAL A 25 -18.71 -10.38 13.01
N GLN A 26 -17.86 -11.40 13.00
CA GLN A 26 -17.37 -12.07 14.20
C GLN A 26 -15.85 -11.98 14.27
N GLY A 27 -15.34 -11.31 15.30
CA GLY A 27 -13.90 -11.09 15.43
C GLY A 27 -13.37 -10.24 14.27
N GLN A 28 -12.53 -10.83 13.41
CA GLN A 28 -11.90 -10.18 12.25
C GLN A 28 -12.45 -10.66 10.91
N ARG A 29 -13.58 -11.36 10.90
CA ARG A 29 -14.15 -11.97 9.69
C ARG A 29 -15.62 -11.63 9.53
N ILE A 30 -16.03 -11.47 8.28
CA ILE A 30 -17.45 -11.52 7.91
C ILE A 30 -17.88 -12.98 8.06
N ASP A 31 -18.83 -13.21 8.95
CA ASP A 31 -19.39 -14.53 9.24
C ASP A 31 -20.53 -14.85 8.27
N LYS A 32 -21.45 -13.89 8.08
CA LYS A 32 -22.61 -14.08 7.22
C LYS A 32 -23.10 -12.76 6.62
N VAL A 33 -23.53 -12.82 5.36
CA VAL A 33 -24.34 -11.78 4.69
C VAL A 33 -25.65 -12.44 4.29
N ALA A 34 -26.78 -11.94 4.80
CA ALA A 34 -28.09 -12.55 4.57
C ALA A 34 -29.23 -11.53 4.79
N PRO A 35 -30.46 -11.83 4.34
CA PRO A 35 -31.64 -11.03 4.66
C PRO A 35 -31.75 -10.72 6.16
N VAL A 36 -32.17 -9.50 6.51
CA VAL A 36 -32.16 -8.99 7.89
C VAL A 36 -32.97 -9.88 8.86
N GLY A 37 -34.07 -10.48 8.39
CA GLY A 37 -34.93 -11.36 9.20
C GLY A 37 -34.25 -12.65 9.65
N GLU A 38 -33.17 -13.08 9.00
CA GLU A 38 -32.37 -14.22 9.48
C GLU A 38 -31.59 -13.90 10.78
N PHE A 39 -31.59 -12.65 11.22
CA PHE A 39 -30.89 -12.17 12.42
C PHE A 39 -31.84 -11.66 13.52
N ASP A 40 -33.13 -12.03 13.50
CA ASP A 40 -34.11 -11.61 14.50
C ASP A 40 -33.71 -12.00 15.94
N GLY A 41 -33.02 -13.12 16.11
CA GLY A 41 -32.51 -13.59 17.41
C GLY A 41 -31.16 -13.00 17.84
N PHE A 42 -30.52 -12.15 17.03
CA PHE A 42 -29.19 -11.62 17.35
C PHE A 42 -29.25 -10.57 18.48
N SER A 43 -28.58 -10.87 19.60
CA SER A 43 -28.54 -10.04 20.82
C SER A 43 -27.25 -9.25 21.02
N GLY A 44 -26.31 -9.32 20.06
CA GLY A 44 -25.03 -8.61 20.14
C GLY A 44 -25.10 -7.14 19.72
N ARG A 45 -23.93 -6.50 19.56
CA ARG A 45 -23.83 -5.11 19.10
C ARG A 45 -24.42 -4.96 17.70
N ARG A 46 -25.37 -4.03 17.54
CA ARG A 46 -25.90 -3.63 16.22
C ARG A 46 -25.31 -2.29 15.80
N VAL A 47 -25.03 -2.13 14.51
CA VAL A 47 -24.53 -0.90 13.90
C VAL A 47 -25.49 -0.53 12.78
N GLU A 48 -26.12 0.64 12.93
CA GLU A 48 -27.11 1.14 11.98
C GLU A 48 -26.41 1.88 10.84
N THR A 49 -26.76 1.53 9.59
CA THR A 49 -26.15 2.06 8.36
C THR A 49 -27.19 2.64 7.39
N THR A 50 -28.44 2.85 7.84
CA THR A 50 -29.52 3.48 7.06
C THR A 50 -29.04 4.78 6.40
N GLY A 51 -29.39 4.94 5.12
CA GLY A 51 -29.00 6.08 4.29
C GLY A 51 -27.60 5.96 3.66
N GLY A 52 -26.85 4.90 3.97
CA GLY A 52 -25.55 4.59 3.38
C GLY A 52 -25.50 3.24 2.67
N THR A 53 -24.35 2.98 2.05
CA THR A 53 -23.99 1.68 1.46
C THR A 53 -22.80 1.12 2.22
N LEU A 54 -22.97 -0.06 2.82
CA LEU A 54 -21.88 -0.84 3.36
C LEU A 54 -21.15 -1.54 2.20
N MET A 55 -19.84 -1.36 2.11
CA MET A 55 -19.00 -1.91 1.04
C MET A 55 -17.66 -2.41 1.60
N PRO A 56 -16.90 -3.23 0.85
CA PRO A 56 -15.53 -3.56 1.20
C PRO A 56 -14.70 -2.29 1.35
N GLY A 57 -13.78 -2.29 2.32
CA GLY A 57 -12.84 -1.20 2.48
C GLY A 57 -11.99 -1.02 1.23
N LEU A 58 -11.67 0.22 0.90
CA LEU A 58 -10.91 0.54 -0.31
C LEU A 58 -9.45 0.10 -0.17
N PHE A 59 -8.85 -0.24 -1.31
CA PHE A 59 -7.43 -0.55 -1.42
C PHE A 59 -6.77 0.53 -2.27
N ASP A 60 -5.71 1.14 -1.76
CA ASP A 60 -4.86 2.01 -2.55
C ASP A 60 -3.55 1.28 -2.89
N CYS A 61 -3.38 0.99 -4.18
CA CYS A 61 -2.28 0.16 -4.67
C CYS A 61 -1.01 0.97 -4.99
N HIS A 62 -0.98 2.29 -4.81
CA HIS A 62 0.21 3.09 -5.09
C HIS A 62 0.25 4.38 -4.25
N VAL A 63 0.77 4.26 -3.02
CA VAL A 63 1.02 5.41 -2.15
C VAL A 63 2.52 5.60 -1.87
N HIS A 64 2.86 6.76 -1.33
CA HIS A 64 4.16 7.06 -0.73
C HIS A 64 3.95 7.75 0.61
N LEU A 65 3.99 7.00 1.72
CA LEU A 65 3.68 7.49 3.06
C LEU A 65 4.72 8.47 3.57
N CYS A 66 6.00 8.26 3.24
CA CYS A 66 7.09 9.15 3.64
C CYS A 66 7.09 10.50 2.91
N TYR A 67 6.45 10.58 1.74
CA TYR A 67 6.45 11.78 0.91
C TYR A 67 5.31 12.71 1.31
N ASP A 68 5.45 14.00 1.02
CA ASP A 68 4.34 14.95 1.11
C ASP A 68 3.79 15.31 -0.27
N ALA A 69 2.72 16.09 -0.30
CA ALA A 69 2.07 16.56 -1.52
C ALA A 69 2.70 17.85 -2.08
N ALA A 70 3.96 18.15 -1.74
CA ALA A 70 4.64 19.32 -2.31
C ALA A 70 4.92 19.12 -3.82
N ALA A 71 5.10 20.22 -4.55
CA ALA A 71 5.46 20.18 -5.96
C ALA A 71 6.81 19.48 -6.21
N ASP A 72 7.74 19.57 -5.24
CA ASP A 72 8.98 18.79 -5.21
C ASP A 72 9.08 18.06 -3.85
N PRO A 73 8.49 16.85 -3.75
CA PRO A 73 8.45 16.10 -2.49
C PRO A 73 9.85 15.65 -2.04
N PHE A 74 10.79 15.50 -2.97
CA PHE A 74 12.17 15.10 -2.65
C PHE A 74 12.91 16.22 -1.93
N THR A 75 12.80 17.45 -2.42
CA THR A 75 13.41 18.63 -1.77
C THR A 75 12.70 19.00 -0.47
N ALA A 76 11.38 18.79 -0.38
CA ALA A 76 10.66 18.98 0.87
C ALA A 76 11.13 18.00 1.94
N MET A 77 11.26 16.72 1.58
CA MET A 77 11.70 15.66 2.48
C MET A 77 13.16 15.81 2.93
N SER A 78 14.06 16.34 2.11
CA SER A 78 15.47 16.54 2.51
C SER A 78 15.69 17.58 3.59
N LYS A 79 14.68 18.40 3.89
CA LYS A 79 14.69 19.44 4.93
C LYS A 79 14.12 18.97 6.27
N VAL A 80 13.70 17.71 6.34
CA VAL A 80 13.02 17.13 7.50
C VAL A 80 13.85 15.94 7.98
N ASP A 81 14.04 15.83 9.29
CA ASP A 81 14.73 14.67 9.86
C ASP A 81 13.88 13.39 9.80
N ASP A 82 14.54 12.25 9.93
CA ASP A 82 13.90 10.93 9.78
C ASP A 82 12.78 10.69 10.80
N ALA A 83 12.91 11.20 12.03
CA ALA A 83 11.88 11.04 13.06
C ALA A 83 10.58 11.76 12.69
N HIS A 84 10.68 12.99 12.17
CA HIS A 84 9.54 13.73 11.67
C HIS A 84 8.90 13.07 10.45
N ILE A 85 9.70 12.45 9.57
CA ILE A 85 9.19 11.70 8.41
C ILE A 85 8.34 10.50 8.87
N VAL A 86 8.78 9.76 9.88
CA VAL A 86 8.01 8.63 10.45
C VAL A 86 6.69 9.11 11.05
N ILE A 87 6.70 10.17 11.86
CA ILE A 87 5.47 10.75 12.45
C ILE A 87 4.50 11.19 11.34
N ARG A 88 5.02 11.81 10.28
CA ARG A 88 4.22 12.22 9.13
C ARG A 88 3.63 11.03 8.37
N ALA A 89 4.42 9.99 8.12
CA ALA A 89 3.97 8.77 7.47
C ALA A 89 2.84 8.08 8.26
N LEU A 90 2.93 8.03 9.60
CA LEU A 90 1.84 7.54 10.44
C LEU A 90 0.58 8.38 10.30
N ARG A 91 0.71 9.72 10.27
CA ARG A 91 -0.44 10.62 10.04
C ARG A 91 -1.08 10.41 8.67
N HIS A 92 -0.28 10.15 7.63
CA HIS A 92 -0.78 9.83 6.28
C HIS A 92 -1.53 8.51 6.27
N ALA A 93 -1.00 7.47 6.89
CA ALA A 93 -1.66 6.17 7.04
C ALA A 93 -3.02 6.32 7.77
N GLN A 94 -3.05 7.06 8.87
CA GLN A 94 -4.29 7.37 9.61
C GLN A 94 -5.29 8.22 8.82
N ALA A 95 -4.82 9.10 7.95
CA ALA A 95 -5.67 9.87 7.06
C ALA A 95 -6.30 8.95 5.99
N ALA A 96 -5.53 8.03 5.40
CA ALA A 96 -6.02 7.06 4.44
C ALA A 96 -7.14 6.18 5.04
N LEU A 97 -6.94 5.66 6.26
CA LEU A 97 -7.95 4.86 6.96
C LEU A 97 -9.23 5.66 7.22
N ARG A 98 -9.12 6.91 7.67
CA ARG A 98 -10.28 7.80 7.87
C ARG A 98 -11.03 8.09 6.56
N GLY A 99 -10.33 8.06 5.42
CA GLY A 99 -10.91 8.18 4.09
C GLY A 99 -11.55 6.90 3.55
N GLY A 100 -11.53 5.79 4.32
CA GLY A 100 -12.11 4.50 3.91
C GLY A 100 -11.12 3.55 3.20
N VAL A 101 -9.84 3.93 3.09
CA VAL A 101 -8.78 3.05 2.57
C VAL A 101 -8.28 2.16 3.70
N THR A 102 -8.62 0.88 3.63
CA THR A 102 -8.30 -0.11 4.67
C THR A 102 -7.01 -0.88 4.39
N THR A 103 -6.52 -0.83 3.15
CA THR A 103 -5.24 -1.45 2.76
C THR A 103 -4.47 -0.51 1.83
N THR A 104 -3.19 -0.33 2.07
CA THR A 104 -2.30 0.47 1.22
C THR A 104 -1.09 -0.33 0.78
N ARG A 105 -0.63 -0.05 -0.44
CA ARG A 105 0.65 -0.51 -0.96
C ARG A 105 1.59 0.68 -1.14
N ASP A 106 2.54 0.82 -0.22
CA ASP A 106 3.59 1.83 -0.28
C ASP A 106 4.65 1.40 -1.31
N CYS A 107 4.74 2.17 -2.39
CA CYS A 107 5.55 1.88 -3.56
C CYS A 107 6.95 2.51 -3.51
N GLY A 108 7.37 3.09 -2.39
CA GLY A 108 8.71 3.64 -2.26
C GLY A 108 8.85 4.52 -1.04
N GLY A 109 9.65 4.06 -0.09
CA GLY A 109 9.96 4.79 1.12
C GLY A 109 11.33 5.47 1.08
N LYS A 110 11.68 6.09 2.21
CA LYS A 110 13.01 6.64 2.46
C LYS A 110 13.70 5.77 3.50
N ASP A 111 14.81 5.13 3.12
CA ASP A 111 15.67 4.37 4.03
C ASP A 111 14.92 3.39 4.96
N TYR A 112 13.82 2.79 4.48
CA TYR A 112 12.96 1.82 5.19
C TYR A 112 12.15 2.40 6.37
N LEU A 113 12.07 3.73 6.51
CA LEU A 113 11.35 4.39 7.61
C LEU A 113 9.87 4.01 7.66
N GLU A 114 9.25 3.76 6.52
CA GLU A 114 7.86 3.33 6.40
C GLU A 114 7.61 1.93 6.99
N PHE A 115 8.63 1.09 7.13
CA PHE A 115 8.48 -0.24 7.74
C PHE A 115 8.09 -0.14 9.21
N ALA A 116 8.61 0.84 9.95
CA ALA A 116 8.21 1.06 11.34
C ALA A 116 6.71 1.41 11.44
N VAL A 117 6.20 2.24 10.51
CA VAL A 117 4.77 2.59 10.45
C VAL A 117 3.94 1.38 10.02
N ARG A 118 4.41 0.61 9.04
CA ARG A 118 3.78 -0.64 8.61
C ARG A 118 3.61 -1.60 9.78
N ASP A 119 4.71 -1.89 10.48
CA ASP A 119 4.73 -2.90 11.54
C ASP A 119 3.88 -2.47 12.74
N ALA A 120 3.92 -1.18 13.10
CA ALA A 120 3.11 -0.65 14.18
C ALA A 120 1.60 -0.64 13.86
N CYS A 121 1.21 -0.33 12.62
CA CYS A 121 -0.18 -0.41 12.17
C CYS A 121 -0.66 -1.86 12.03
N ASN A 122 0.11 -2.71 11.36
CA ASN A 122 -0.24 -4.12 11.13
C ASN A 122 -0.25 -4.93 12.44
N GLY A 123 0.58 -4.56 13.41
CA GLY A 123 0.60 -5.13 14.76
C GLY A 123 -0.51 -4.60 15.69
N GLY A 124 -1.25 -3.57 15.26
CA GLY A 124 -2.34 -2.98 16.04
C GLY A 124 -1.90 -2.03 17.16
N GLU A 125 -0.63 -1.61 17.19
CA GLU A 125 -0.12 -0.61 18.14
C GLU A 125 -0.71 0.77 17.84
N PHE A 126 -0.84 1.10 16.56
CA PHE A 126 -1.52 2.30 16.10
C PHE A 126 -2.65 1.97 15.12
N LEU A 127 -3.69 2.79 15.13
CA LEU A 127 -4.72 2.74 14.09
C LEU A 127 -4.11 3.14 12.74
N GLY A 128 -4.36 2.32 11.72
CA GLY A 128 -3.95 2.54 10.34
C GLY A 128 -4.51 1.45 9.41
N PRO A 129 -4.38 1.61 8.08
CA PRO A 129 -4.68 0.55 7.14
C PRO A 129 -3.70 -0.62 7.32
N THR A 130 -4.02 -1.77 6.74
CA THR A 130 -3.00 -2.79 6.48
C THR A 130 -2.02 -2.25 5.45
N ILE A 131 -0.74 -2.19 5.78
CA ILE A 131 0.29 -1.62 4.91
C ILE A 131 1.14 -2.76 4.34
N ARG A 132 1.40 -2.70 3.03
CA ARG A 132 2.40 -3.50 2.31
C ARG A 132 3.45 -2.55 1.76
N ALA A 133 4.72 -2.70 2.09
CA ALA A 133 5.75 -1.72 1.75
C ALA A 133 6.89 -2.29 0.89
N ALA A 134 7.35 -1.50 -0.08
CA ALA A 134 8.42 -1.88 -1.00
C ALA A 134 9.84 -1.71 -0.44
N GLY A 135 10.04 -0.81 0.54
CA GLY A 135 11.37 -0.33 0.86
C GLY A 135 11.85 0.69 -0.17
N ARG A 136 13.13 0.59 -0.53
CA ARG A 136 13.71 1.44 -1.57
C ARG A 136 13.31 0.92 -2.94
N MET A 137 12.84 1.82 -3.79
CA MET A 137 12.63 1.54 -5.22
C MET A 137 13.98 1.22 -5.88
N ILE A 138 14.01 0.26 -6.80
CA ILE A 138 15.20 -0.09 -7.58
C ILE A 138 15.16 0.66 -8.91
N CYS A 139 16.24 1.37 -9.24
CA CYS A 139 16.33 2.22 -10.44
C CYS A 139 17.75 2.25 -11.00
N MET A 140 17.90 2.49 -12.31
CA MET A 140 19.23 2.63 -12.92
C MET A 140 19.90 3.95 -12.51
N THR A 141 21.21 4.07 -12.76
CA THR A 141 21.94 5.33 -12.62
C THR A 141 21.26 6.44 -13.43
N GLY A 142 20.93 7.55 -12.75
CA GLY A 142 20.23 8.68 -13.38
C GLY A 142 18.74 8.45 -13.63
N GLY A 143 18.21 7.26 -13.36
CA GLY A 143 16.81 6.90 -13.63
C GLY A 143 15.79 7.55 -12.69
N HIS A 144 14.50 7.31 -12.95
CA HIS A 144 13.40 7.82 -12.14
C HIS A 144 13.49 7.25 -10.72
N GLY A 145 13.43 8.12 -9.70
CA GLY A 145 13.55 7.72 -8.30
C GLY A 145 14.98 7.63 -7.76
N ASN A 146 16.02 7.92 -8.56
CA ASN A 146 17.44 7.78 -8.18
C ASN A 146 17.87 8.51 -6.90
N ARG A 147 17.15 9.58 -6.50
CA ARG A 147 17.52 10.40 -5.32
C ARG A 147 17.28 9.67 -4.00
N MET A 148 16.37 8.72 -3.98
CA MET A 148 15.93 8.00 -2.76
C MET A 148 15.92 6.48 -2.95
N GLY A 149 15.85 6.02 -4.19
CA GLY A 149 15.90 4.61 -4.54
C GLY A 149 17.27 3.99 -4.34
N ARG A 150 17.31 2.66 -4.38
CA ARG A 150 18.54 1.91 -4.54
C ARG A 150 18.92 1.91 -6.02
N VAL A 151 19.94 2.70 -6.36
CA VAL A 151 20.53 2.70 -7.70
C VAL A 151 21.24 1.36 -7.96
N ALA A 152 20.92 0.70 -9.06
CA ALA A 152 21.52 -0.57 -9.46
C ALA A 152 21.59 -0.69 -10.99
N ASP A 153 22.75 -1.06 -11.51
CA ASP A 153 23.02 -1.19 -12.95
C ASP A 153 23.60 -2.57 -13.26
N GLY A 154 23.10 -3.20 -14.32
CA GLY A 154 23.44 -4.57 -14.68
C GLY A 154 22.67 -5.61 -13.85
N THR A 155 22.51 -6.79 -14.45
CA THR A 155 21.70 -7.88 -13.89
C THR A 155 22.13 -8.30 -12.48
N ASP A 156 23.43 -8.43 -12.23
CA ASP A 156 23.96 -8.83 -10.92
C ASP A 156 23.69 -7.82 -9.82
N ASP A 157 23.81 -6.51 -10.10
CA ASP A 157 23.53 -5.47 -9.09
C ASP A 157 22.03 -5.31 -8.87
N VAL A 158 21.19 -5.47 -9.91
CA VAL A 158 19.73 -5.52 -9.75
C VAL A 158 19.31 -6.70 -8.86
N VAL A 159 19.88 -7.89 -9.08
CA VAL A 159 19.67 -9.07 -8.23
C VAL A 159 20.09 -8.79 -6.78
N LYS A 160 21.25 -8.14 -6.58
CA LYS A 160 21.72 -7.73 -5.26
C LYS A 160 20.75 -6.74 -4.61
N ALA A 161 20.29 -5.72 -5.33
CA ALA A 161 19.35 -4.72 -4.83
C ALA A 161 18.02 -5.36 -4.39
N VAL A 162 17.52 -6.35 -5.15
CA VAL A 162 16.35 -7.15 -4.76
C VAL A 162 16.59 -7.88 -3.43
N ARG A 163 17.74 -8.55 -3.30
CA ARG A 163 18.11 -9.26 -2.05
C ARG A 163 18.23 -8.31 -0.86
N GLU A 164 18.74 -7.10 -1.06
CA GLU A 164 18.80 -6.07 -0.03
C GLU A 164 17.41 -5.67 0.44
N GLN A 165 16.44 -5.51 -0.46
CA GLN A 165 15.05 -5.18 -0.08
C GLN A 165 14.38 -6.33 0.67
N ILE A 166 14.61 -7.57 0.22
CA ILE A 166 14.10 -8.77 0.88
C ILE A 166 14.70 -8.90 2.29
N HIS A 167 16.01 -8.70 2.42
CA HIS A 167 16.70 -8.73 3.71
C HIS A 167 16.16 -7.67 4.67
N ALA A 168 15.89 -6.46 4.17
CA ALA A 168 15.28 -5.39 4.96
C ALA A 168 13.82 -5.69 5.37
N GLY A 169 13.19 -6.71 4.76
CA GLY A 169 11.84 -7.15 5.11
C GLY A 169 10.74 -6.56 4.24
N CYS A 170 11.02 -6.26 2.96
CA CYS A 170 9.99 -5.78 2.04
C CYS A 170 8.87 -6.81 1.81
N ASP A 171 7.67 -6.29 1.56
CA ASP A 171 6.48 -7.07 1.23
C ASP A 171 6.42 -7.44 -0.26
N PHE A 172 7.01 -6.59 -1.09
CA PHE A 172 7.10 -6.70 -2.54
C PHE A 172 8.27 -5.84 -3.03
N VAL A 173 8.66 -5.97 -4.29
CA VAL A 173 9.76 -5.19 -4.88
C VAL A 173 9.20 -4.15 -5.84
N LYS A 174 9.68 -2.90 -5.78
CA LYS A 174 9.38 -1.86 -6.76
C LYS A 174 10.59 -1.63 -7.67
N ILE A 175 10.40 -1.70 -8.98
CA ILE A 175 11.42 -1.42 -10.00
C ILE A 175 10.94 -0.27 -10.90
N MET A 176 11.84 0.55 -11.41
CA MET A 176 11.53 1.71 -12.26
C MET A 176 11.90 1.41 -13.71
N ALA A 177 10.92 1.03 -14.55
CA ALA A 177 11.17 0.58 -15.93
C ALA A 177 11.27 1.73 -16.94
N THR A 178 10.72 2.90 -16.64
CA THR A 178 10.75 4.09 -17.50
C THR A 178 11.15 5.34 -16.73
N GLY A 179 11.38 6.43 -17.47
CA GLY A 179 11.39 7.77 -16.91
C GLY A 179 10.07 8.16 -16.26
N GLY A 180 10.12 9.18 -15.41
CA GLY A 180 8.94 9.65 -14.71
C GLY A 180 8.84 11.15 -14.76
N VAL A 181 7.66 11.66 -14.39
CA VAL A 181 7.35 13.09 -14.46
C VAL A 181 8.11 13.88 -13.39
N MET A 182 8.33 13.28 -12.22
CA MET A 182 8.83 13.99 -11.03
C MET A 182 10.36 14.01 -10.89
N THR A 183 11.11 13.32 -11.75
CA THR A 183 12.57 13.34 -11.72
C THR A 183 13.09 14.27 -12.81
N PRO A 184 13.84 15.34 -12.48
CA PRO A 184 14.42 16.20 -13.50
C PRO A 184 15.41 15.45 -14.39
N GLY A 185 15.33 15.67 -15.70
CA GLY A 185 16.30 15.16 -16.68
C GLY A 185 16.03 13.76 -17.22
N VAL A 186 14.89 13.15 -16.89
CA VAL A 186 14.46 11.87 -17.51
C VAL A 186 13.22 12.09 -18.38
N ASN A 187 13.06 11.28 -19.42
CA ASN A 187 11.90 11.31 -20.30
C ASN A 187 10.96 10.13 -19.96
N PRO A 188 9.66 10.35 -19.69
CA PRO A 188 8.71 9.27 -19.44
C PRO A 188 8.62 8.22 -20.56
N GLU A 189 8.97 8.57 -21.79
CA GLU A 189 8.94 7.65 -22.92
C GLU A 189 10.19 6.76 -23.03
N ASP A 190 11.26 7.06 -22.28
CA ASP A 190 12.52 6.32 -22.33
C ASP A 190 12.49 5.11 -21.38
N ALA A 191 12.91 3.95 -21.89
CA ALA A 191 13.16 2.78 -21.06
C ALA A 191 14.40 3.01 -20.17
N HIS A 192 14.26 2.73 -18.88
CA HIS A 192 15.31 2.87 -17.87
C HIS A 192 15.99 1.56 -17.47
N TYR A 193 15.55 0.43 -18.02
CA TYR A 193 16.25 -0.85 -17.86
C TYR A 193 16.16 -1.65 -19.15
N THR A 194 17.18 -2.46 -19.40
CA THR A 194 17.07 -3.51 -20.41
C THR A 194 16.06 -4.57 -19.99
N ALA A 195 15.53 -5.32 -20.96
CA ALA A 195 14.67 -6.46 -20.66
C ALA A 195 15.38 -7.51 -19.78
N GLU A 196 16.70 -7.68 -19.94
CA GLU A 196 17.52 -8.60 -19.15
C GLU A 196 17.60 -8.18 -17.68
N GLU A 197 17.85 -6.90 -17.41
CA GLU A 197 17.87 -6.35 -16.05
C GLU A 197 16.51 -6.48 -15.37
N MET A 198 15.42 -6.14 -16.08
CA MET A 198 14.06 -6.31 -15.57
C MET A 198 13.77 -7.78 -15.25
N ALA A 199 14.11 -8.69 -16.16
CA ALA A 199 13.89 -10.12 -15.97
C ALA A 199 14.70 -10.68 -14.80
N ALA A 200 15.94 -10.24 -14.62
CA ALA A 200 16.79 -10.63 -13.50
C ALA A 200 16.18 -10.19 -12.16
N GLY A 201 15.73 -8.94 -12.05
CA GLY A 201 15.09 -8.42 -10.84
C GLY A 201 13.77 -9.12 -10.52
N ILE A 202 12.89 -9.30 -11.52
CA ILE A 202 11.61 -10.00 -11.36
C ILE A 202 11.82 -11.47 -10.99
N GLY A 203 12.76 -12.14 -11.66
CA GLY A 203 13.10 -13.54 -11.40
C GLY A 203 13.61 -13.75 -9.98
N GLU A 204 14.49 -12.85 -9.49
CA GLU A 204 15.01 -12.94 -8.13
C GLU A 204 13.91 -12.68 -7.09
N ALA A 205 13.05 -11.68 -7.30
CA ALA A 205 11.91 -11.44 -6.40
C ALA A 205 10.98 -12.67 -6.33
N GLY A 206 10.71 -13.29 -7.48
CA GLY A 206 9.91 -14.52 -7.59
C GLY A 206 10.49 -15.71 -6.82
N ARG A 207 11.82 -15.88 -6.80
CA ARG A 207 12.50 -16.94 -6.00
C ARG A 207 12.21 -16.84 -4.51
N PHE A 208 11.89 -15.66 -4.01
CA PHE A 208 11.51 -15.41 -2.61
C PHE A 208 10.01 -15.17 -2.42
N HIS A 209 9.20 -15.57 -3.41
CA HIS A 209 7.75 -15.41 -3.40
C HIS A 209 7.32 -13.95 -3.17
N ARG A 210 8.06 -13.00 -3.74
CA ARG A 210 7.73 -11.58 -3.74
C ARG A 210 7.18 -11.18 -5.10
N HIS A 211 6.08 -10.44 -5.09
CA HIS A 211 5.57 -9.77 -6.27
C HIS A 211 6.43 -8.55 -6.62
N THR A 212 6.38 -8.14 -7.88
CA THR A 212 7.00 -6.92 -8.37
C THR A 212 5.95 -5.91 -8.80
N ALA A 213 6.20 -4.62 -8.55
CA ALA A 213 5.49 -3.52 -9.18
C ALA A 213 6.49 -2.73 -10.02
N SER A 214 6.05 -2.19 -11.16
CA SER A 214 6.88 -1.31 -11.99
C SER A 214 6.27 0.08 -12.08
N HIS A 215 7.11 1.11 -12.16
CA HIS A 215 6.75 2.34 -12.85
C HIS A 215 7.02 2.13 -14.34
N ALA A 216 6.07 2.47 -15.21
CA ALA A 216 6.16 2.33 -16.66
C ALA A 216 5.29 3.38 -17.33
#